data_AF-A0A238J9A1-F1
#
_entry.id   AF-A0A238J9A1-F1
#
_cell.length_a   1.000
_cell.length_b   1.000
_cell.length_c   1.000
_cell.angle_alpha   90.00
_cell.angle_beta   90.00
_cell.angle_gamma   90.00
#
_symmetry.space_group_name_H-M   'P 1'
#
loop_
_entity.id
_entity.type
_entity.pdbx_description
1 polymer ?
#
loop_
_entity_poly.entity_id
_entity_poly.type
_entity_poly.pdbx_seq_one_letter_code
_entity_poly.pdbx_strand_id
1 'polypeptide(L)'
;MLSFTPLETPAPAPVNLLPAGLPMIVDTFQNNELRQAVYFADTPETLSVIQLQRSDDVEDPFKNLWPSIAGEDELNSDDPLILLQKYQPVSLGHFVPAGGLRLGSQLPFTGDKEDQTAADDIEIGMIDAGISFWNPVAVTTDPTNATKTSRFATIGGLKLENGVITNPHLTPTQIADFVDRSDQQNREEMEKAFPESVFAECARRPLNSPSGSAHGTAMMDLLLRTMPQDKPLHALELPASVLRDLSGGLMSGIMHIAIRALVQQVSIYRKSKELSDRFRMVILMAYGFTGGPQKIRSDVLVPLEKTLCELHARHGKVELVVPIGNHLQDQVHATLHTGEQIGWRIQPEDFSANTLEVVQGMDDPPIEVAAPGGAFAQLPQVLGLHRVDLDGTPIGALWVKDDNGLKRSRLSLIPTATRKSGVATAPFGCWSFSAGRGAADLWVLRDETGFEADPFKPARSSWFEDVGYEKADAVGMPLLEDNPSNANAKLPLVRRKGTASIIATSKHPNVVVVTSQDETGKPANYASLTQDGTAARHAVKLSTGFDPIEEFDLLPIGPFIGPAVLGNASKDRFRGQGTSMAAALKAGELAH
;
A
#
# COMPACT_ATOMS: atom_id res chain seq x y z
N MET A 1 17.24 -7.14 28.58
CA MET A 1 16.33 -6.07 29.05
C MET A 1 15.77 -5.35 27.84
N LEU A 2 14.45 -5.31 27.71
CA LEU A 2 13.77 -4.52 26.68
C LEU A 2 13.62 -3.08 27.20
N SER A 3 13.87 -2.08 26.36
CA SER A 3 13.70 -0.67 26.74
C SER A 3 13.33 0.20 25.55
N PHE A 4 12.74 1.35 25.86
CA PHE A 4 12.38 2.38 24.90
C PHE A 4 13.11 3.67 25.25
N THR A 5 13.96 4.14 24.35
CA THR A 5 14.76 5.35 24.55
C THR A 5 14.14 6.50 23.74
N PRO A 6 13.63 7.57 24.37
CA PRO A 6 13.06 8.70 23.64
C PRO A 6 14.15 9.35 22.79
N LEU A 7 13.79 9.73 21.57
CA LEU A 7 14.68 10.47 20.67
C LEU A 7 14.26 11.93 20.66
N GLU A 8 15.24 12.82 20.77
CA GLU A 8 15.04 14.24 20.55
C GLU A 8 14.65 14.45 19.08
N THR A 9 13.35 14.48 18.83
CA THR A 9 12.81 14.82 17.53
C THR A 9 12.50 16.31 17.51
N PRO A 10 12.90 17.07 16.47
CA PRO A 10 12.42 18.42 16.30
C PRO A 10 10.88 18.37 16.18
N ALA A 11 10.20 19.11 17.04
CA ALA A 11 8.75 19.22 17.00
C ALA A 11 8.32 20.08 15.79
N PRO A 12 7.27 19.69 15.04
CA PRO A 12 6.43 18.50 15.22
C PRO A 12 7.03 17.24 14.59
N ALA A 13 6.92 16.12 15.30
CA ALA A 13 7.29 14.82 14.75
C ALA A 13 6.31 14.44 13.61
N PRO A 14 6.82 14.07 12.43
CA PRO A 14 6.07 13.75 11.20
C PRO A 14 4.89 12.78 11.32
N VAL A 15 3.81 13.03 10.57
CA VAL A 15 2.62 12.16 10.50
C VAL A 15 2.85 10.87 9.67
N ASN A 16 3.81 10.88 8.74
CA ASN A 16 4.10 9.77 7.82
C ASN A 16 5.58 9.39 7.79
N LEU A 17 6.23 9.50 8.94
CA LEU A 17 7.47 8.78 9.11
C LEU A 17 7.13 7.28 9.02
N LEU A 18 7.98 6.53 8.31
CA LEU A 18 8.18 5.08 8.44
C LEU A 18 7.24 4.16 7.63
N PRO A 19 7.63 3.70 6.43
CA PRO A 19 7.63 2.25 6.17
C PRO A 19 8.49 1.57 7.26
N ALA A 20 8.04 0.47 7.84
CA ALA A 20 8.89 -0.34 8.73
C ALA A 20 9.39 0.33 10.04
N GLY A 21 8.80 1.43 10.48
CA GLY A 21 9.19 2.12 11.73
C GLY A 21 10.62 2.66 11.77
N LEU A 22 11.24 3.00 10.65
CA LEU A 22 12.52 3.72 10.65
C LEU A 22 12.47 4.99 9.81
N PRO A 23 13.09 6.10 10.28
CA PRO A 23 13.00 7.37 9.58
C PRO A 23 13.49 7.14 8.17
N MET A 24 12.64 7.46 7.20
CA MET A 24 13.04 7.47 5.80
C MET A 24 13.99 8.64 5.66
N ILE A 25 15.27 8.38 5.90
CA ILE A 25 16.35 9.28 5.57
C ILE A 25 16.61 9.06 4.08
N VAL A 26 16.27 10.04 3.25
CA VAL A 26 16.80 10.09 1.89
C VAL A 26 18.08 10.89 1.98
N ASP A 27 19.17 10.30 1.51
CA ASP A 27 20.42 11.01 1.37
C ASP A 27 20.28 12.03 0.24
N THR A 28 20.41 13.31 0.58
CA THR A 28 20.46 14.40 -0.39
C THR A 28 21.89 14.89 -0.50
N PHE A 29 22.36 15.08 -1.73
CA PHE A 29 23.64 15.73 -1.96
C PHE A 29 23.44 17.24 -2.09
N GLN A 30 24.20 18.00 -1.32
CA GLN A 30 24.38 19.43 -1.56
C GLN A 30 25.89 19.71 -1.53
N ASN A 31 26.44 20.22 -2.63
CA ASN A 31 27.88 20.50 -2.77
C ASN A 31 28.82 19.30 -2.53
N ASN A 32 28.46 18.10 -3.00
CA ASN A 32 29.20 16.84 -2.75
C ASN A 32 29.29 16.39 -1.28
N GLU A 33 28.53 17.00 -0.37
CA GLU A 33 28.36 16.51 1.00
C GLU A 33 27.08 15.68 1.12
N LEU A 34 27.20 14.50 1.72
CA LEU A 34 26.06 13.64 2.09
C LEU A 34 25.28 14.31 3.22
N ARG A 35 24.03 14.72 2.97
CA ARG A 35 23.13 15.26 3.99
C ARG A 35 21.91 14.36 4.13
N GLN A 36 21.69 13.86 5.34
CA GLN A 36 20.53 13.06 5.70
C GLN A 36 19.29 13.97 5.73
N ALA A 37 18.27 13.66 4.92
CA ALA A 37 17.02 14.40 4.90
C ALA A 37 15.86 13.51 5.35
N VAL A 38 15.12 13.94 6.36
CA VAL A 38 13.89 13.28 6.81
C VAL A 38 12.70 13.97 6.16
N TYR A 39 11.87 13.20 5.47
CA TYR A 39 10.66 13.71 4.81
C TYR A 39 9.44 13.51 5.68
N PHE A 40 8.56 14.50 5.66
CA PHE A 40 7.31 14.44 6.38
C PHE A 40 6.23 15.33 5.83
N ALA A 41 4.99 14.91 6.01
CA ALA A 41 3.86 15.80 5.84
C ALA A 41 3.68 16.64 7.11
N ASP A 42 3.96 17.94 7.03
CA ASP A 42 3.60 18.91 8.08
C ASP A 42 2.11 19.25 8.05
N THR A 43 1.51 19.17 6.86
CA THR A 43 0.08 19.33 6.60
C THR A 43 -0.32 18.42 5.44
N PRO A 44 -1.62 18.21 5.18
CA PRO A 44 -2.11 17.49 3.99
C PRO A 44 -1.62 18.06 2.64
N GLU A 45 -1.06 19.26 2.61
CA GLU A 45 -0.67 20.00 1.41
C GLU A 45 0.84 20.26 1.31
N THR A 46 1.65 19.88 2.30
CA THR A 46 3.08 20.21 2.33
C THR A 46 3.91 19.03 2.79
N LEU A 47 4.81 18.59 1.91
CA LEU A 47 5.93 17.74 2.27
C LEU A 47 7.08 18.64 2.74
N SER A 48 7.34 18.65 4.04
CA SER A 48 8.48 19.30 4.66
C SER A 48 9.68 18.36 4.70
N VAL A 49 10.87 18.95 4.52
CA VAL A 49 12.16 18.25 4.56
C VAL A 49 12.95 18.85 5.70
N ILE A 50 13.26 18.06 6.72
CA ILE A 50 14.27 18.44 7.71
C ILE A 50 15.59 17.89 7.19
N GLN A 51 16.49 18.80 6.80
CA GLN A 51 17.89 18.46 6.66
C GLN A 51 18.45 18.26 8.07
N LEU A 52 18.83 17.03 8.40
CA LEU A 52 19.70 16.80 9.54
C LEU A 52 21.07 17.33 9.13
N GLN A 53 21.45 18.49 9.69
CA GLN A 53 22.85 18.89 9.62
C GLN A 53 23.64 17.82 10.36
N ARG A 54 24.56 17.17 9.62
CA ARG A 54 25.58 16.33 10.22
C ARG A 54 26.47 17.27 11.04
N SER A 55 26.11 17.45 12.30
CA SER A 55 27.06 17.91 13.30
C SER A 55 28.04 16.75 13.47
N ASP A 56 29.33 16.99 13.25
CA ASP A 56 30.37 15.99 13.52
C ASP A 56 30.34 15.49 14.99
N ASP A 57 29.61 16.19 15.87
CA ASP A 57 29.48 15.90 17.30
C ASP A 57 28.20 15.13 17.71
N VAL A 58 27.25 14.84 16.79
CA VAL A 58 26.01 14.10 17.13
C VAL A 58 25.99 12.75 16.43
N GLU A 59 26.24 11.70 17.21
CA GLU A 59 26.17 10.31 16.75
C GLU A 59 24.72 9.96 16.36
N ASP A 60 24.50 9.60 15.10
CA ASP A 60 23.22 9.11 14.61
C ASP A 60 22.78 7.88 15.45
N PRO A 61 21.68 7.99 16.23
CA PRO A 61 21.29 6.96 17.20
C PRO A 61 20.81 5.67 16.54
N PHE A 62 20.65 5.68 15.21
CA PHE A 62 20.23 4.57 14.37
C PHE A 62 21.31 4.11 13.41
N LYS A 63 22.54 4.65 13.49
CA LYS A 63 23.64 4.29 12.58
C LYS A 63 23.87 2.77 12.43
N ASN A 64 23.59 2.02 13.49
CA ASN A 64 23.76 0.57 13.54
C ASN A 64 22.55 -0.20 12.98
N LEU A 65 21.41 0.46 12.76
CA LEU A 65 20.23 -0.12 12.11
C LEU A 65 20.32 -0.05 10.58
N TRP A 66 21.03 0.93 10.01
CA TRP A 66 21.11 1.14 8.56
C TRP A 66 21.68 -0.03 7.76
N PRO A 67 22.74 -0.72 8.22
CA PRO A 67 23.26 -1.87 7.51
C PRO A 67 22.25 -3.02 7.38
N SER A 68 21.29 -3.17 8.31
CA SER A 68 20.22 -4.18 8.23
C SER A 68 19.17 -3.89 7.17
N ILE A 69 19.06 -2.65 6.70
CA ILE A 69 17.93 -2.16 5.90
C ILE A 69 18.38 -1.86 4.47
N ALA A 70 19.57 -1.32 4.30
CA ALA A 70 20.17 -1.13 2.98
C ALA A 70 20.53 -2.50 2.37
N GLY A 71 20.13 -2.72 1.11
CA GLY A 71 20.30 -3.96 0.35
C GLY A 71 21.67 -4.64 0.49
N GLU A 72 21.67 -5.96 0.30
CA GLU A 72 22.81 -6.85 0.59
C GLU A 72 23.99 -6.73 -0.38
N ASP A 73 23.82 -6.15 -1.56
CA ASP A 73 24.81 -6.27 -2.65
C ASP A 73 25.70 -5.04 -2.84
N GLU A 74 25.36 -3.93 -2.19
CA GLU A 74 25.72 -2.63 -2.74
C GLU A 74 26.77 -1.88 -1.94
N LEU A 75 26.99 -2.24 -0.66
CA LEU A 75 28.05 -1.65 0.18
C LEU A 75 29.48 -2.10 -0.21
N ASN A 76 29.62 -3.00 -1.18
CA ASN A 76 30.92 -3.45 -1.70
C ASN A 76 31.31 -2.76 -3.03
N SER A 77 30.57 -1.73 -3.47
CA SER A 77 31.01 -0.86 -4.56
C SER A 77 32.11 0.08 -4.06
N ASP A 78 33.31 0.01 -4.65
CA ASP A 78 34.39 0.99 -4.42
C ASP A 78 34.00 2.41 -4.86
N ASP A 79 32.89 2.56 -5.58
CA ASP A 79 32.30 3.83 -5.97
C ASP A 79 31.05 4.15 -5.13
N PRO A 80 31.15 5.07 -4.14
CA PRO A 80 30.01 5.49 -3.32
C PRO A 80 28.94 6.24 -4.12
N LEU A 81 29.21 6.73 -5.33
CA LEU A 81 28.21 7.42 -6.17
C LEU A 81 27.25 6.45 -6.87
N ILE A 82 27.72 5.25 -7.24
CA ILE A 82 26.88 4.19 -7.85
C ILE A 82 25.86 3.65 -6.84
N LEU A 83 26.26 3.60 -5.57
CA LEU A 83 25.43 3.24 -4.41
C LEU A 83 24.24 4.20 -4.22
N LEU A 84 24.44 5.48 -4.52
CA LEU A 84 23.49 6.56 -4.20
C LEU A 84 22.55 6.93 -5.36
N GLN A 85 22.90 6.60 -6.60
CA GLN A 85 22.01 6.82 -7.76
C GLN A 85 20.91 5.75 -7.90
N LYS A 86 21.14 4.53 -7.40
CA LYS A 86 20.18 3.41 -7.49
C LYS A 86 19.09 3.42 -6.42
N TYR A 87 19.30 4.15 -5.32
CA TYR A 87 18.39 4.25 -4.18
C TYR A 87 17.96 5.69 -3.93
N GLN A 88 17.39 6.33 -4.93
CA GLN A 88 16.54 7.49 -4.66
C GLN A 88 15.13 6.95 -4.42
N PRO A 89 14.71 6.65 -3.16
CA PRO A 89 13.31 6.34 -2.86
C PRO A 89 12.50 7.57 -3.21
N VAL A 90 11.82 7.61 -4.36
CA VAL A 90 11.30 8.86 -4.93
C VAL A 90 12.37 9.97 -4.87
N SER A 91 13.14 10.19 -5.93
CA SER A 91 14.05 11.34 -6.01
C SER A 91 13.33 12.66 -5.71
N LEU A 92 13.26 13.09 -4.45
CA LEU A 92 12.65 14.34 -4.05
C LEU A 92 13.57 15.53 -4.37
N GLY A 93 14.46 15.36 -5.36
CA GLY A 93 15.30 16.37 -6.01
C GLY A 93 16.27 17.13 -5.08
N HIS A 94 17.09 17.98 -5.70
CA HIS A 94 17.99 18.91 -5.01
C HIS A 94 17.24 20.13 -4.48
N PHE A 95 17.31 20.35 -3.17
CA PHE A 95 16.72 21.50 -2.49
C PHE A 95 17.45 22.82 -2.83
N VAL A 96 16.68 23.87 -3.15
CA VAL A 96 17.14 25.27 -3.18
C VAL A 96 16.69 25.95 -1.87
N PRO A 97 17.61 26.48 -1.04
CA PRO A 97 17.23 27.04 0.25
C PRO A 97 16.49 28.39 0.11
N ALA A 98 15.53 28.58 1.02
CA ALA A 98 14.72 29.77 1.27
C ALA A 98 13.45 29.97 0.42
N GLY A 99 12.39 29.25 0.78
CA GLY A 99 11.02 29.57 0.39
C GLY A 99 10.09 28.42 0.72
N GLY A 100 9.27 28.53 1.76
CA GLY A 100 8.24 27.53 2.05
C GLY A 100 7.36 27.30 0.83
N LEU A 101 7.32 26.08 0.33
CA LEU A 101 6.53 25.70 -0.83
C LEU A 101 5.05 25.64 -0.41
N ARG A 102 4.27 26.66 -0.79
CA ARG A 102 2.81 26.62 -0.70
C ARG A 102 2.27 26.02 -1.99
N LEU A 103 1.70 24.82 -1.93
CA LEU A 103 0.77 24.36 -2.96
C LEU A 103 -0.46 25.27 -2.86
N GLY A 104 -0.66 26.17 -3.83
CA GLY A 104 -1.63 27.27 -3.75
C GLY A 104 -3.07 26.79 -3.54
N SER A 105 -3.55 26.89 -2.31
CA SER A 105 -4.86 26.42 -1.85
C SER A 105 -5.75 27.56 -1.37
N GLN A 106 -5.99 28.61 -2.17
CA GLN A 106 -7.05 29.58 -1.84
C GLN A 106 -7.78 30.12 -3.08
N LEU A 107 -8.98 29.60 -3.34
CA LEU A 107 -10.03 30.33 -4.05
C LEU A 107 -11.36 30.17 -3.29
N PRO A 108 -12.16 31.24 -3.15
CA PRO A 108 -13.43 31.19 -2.43
C PRO A 108 -14.48 30.45 -3.26
N PHE A 109 -15.18 29.53 -2.62
CA PHE A 109 -16.26 28.72 -3.19
C PHE A 109 -17.54 29.56 -3.31
N THR A 110 -18.19 29.54 -4.47
CA THR A 110 -19.57 30.04 -4.62
C THR A 110 -20.43 29.00 -5.34
N GLY A 111 -21.41 28.47 -4.61
CA GLY A 111 -22.69 27.99 -5.14
C GLY A 111 -22.73 26.59 -5.74
N ASP A 112 -23.48 25.72 -5.06
CA ASP A 112 -24.07 24.48 -5.59
C ASP A 112 -24.84 24.77 -6.89
N LYS A 113 -24.24 24.44 -8.03
CA LYS A 113 -24.99 24.20 -9.27
C LYS A 113 -24.98 22.71 -9.51
N GLU A 114 -26.18 22.13 -9.63
CA GLU A 114 -26.38 20.72 -9.95
C GLU A 114 -25.48 20.28 -11.11
N ASP A 115 -24.68 19.25 -10.83
CA ASP A 115 -23.65 18.64 -11.67
C ASP A 115 -24.33 17.84 -12.79
N GLN A 116 -24.95 18.53 -13.76
CA GLN A 116 -25.32 17.94 -15.06
C GLN A 116 -24.06 17.84 -15.94
N THR A 117 -23.04 17.11 -15.49
CA THR A 117 -22.04 16.57 -16.43
C THR A 117 -22.81 15.57 -17.28
N ALA A 118 -23.00 15.87 -18.56
CA ALA A 118 -23.62 14.96 -19.51
C ALA A 118 -22.97 13.58 -19.36
N ALA A 119 -23.79 12.54 -19.23
CA ALA A 119 -23.39 11.17 -18.90
C ALA A 119 -22.37 10.55 -19.88
N ASP A 120 -22.02 11.26 -20.97
CA ASP A 120 -21.23 10.75 -22.08
C ASP A 120 -19.70 10.86 -21.87
N ASP A 121 -19.22 11.79 -21.02
CA ASP A 121 -17.78 12.07 -20.81
C ASP A 121 -17.23 11.37 -19.56
N ILE A 122 -17.11 10.04 -19.64
CA ILE A 122 -16.55 9.19 -18.59
C ILE A 122 -15.11 8.81 -18.94
N GLU A 123 -14.21 9.02 -17.98
CA GLU A 123 -12.81 8.61 -18.00
C GLU A 123 -12.57 7.49 -16.98
N ILE A 124 -11.71 6.54 -17.32
CA ILE A 124 -11.41 5.39 -16.45
C ILE A 124 -9.94 5.42 -16.09
N GLY A 125 -9.67 5.44 -14.79
CA GLY A 125 -8.34 5.47 -14.23
C GLY A 125 -7.99 4.19 -13.50
N MET A 126 -6.72 3.79 -13.55
CA MET A 126 -6.18 2.69 -12.78
C MET A 126 -4.86 3.10 -12.14
N ILE A 127 -4.71 2.88 -10.84
CA ILE A 127 -3.47 3.08 -10.10
C ILE A 127 -3.05 1.72 -9.57
N ASP A 128 -1.99 1.17 -10.15
CA ASP A 128 -1.43 -0.13 -9.79
C ASP A 128 0.06 -0.20 -10.11
N ALA A 129 0.69 -1.33 -9.87
CA ALA A 129 2.02 -1.64 -10.32
C ALA A 129 2.01 -2.94 -11.11
N GLY A 130 2.93 -3.07 -12.06
CA GLY A 130 2.98 -4.23 -12.94
C GLY A 130 1.87 -4.23 -13.98
N ILE A 131 1.54 -3.06 -14.53
CA ILE A 131 0.54 -2.91 -15.59
C ILE A 131 1.19 -3.14 -16.97
N SER A 132 1.09 -4.36 -17.48
CA SER A 132 1.62 -4.71 -18.81
C SER A 132 0.62 -4.33 -19.89
N PHE A 133 0.49 -3.03 -20.16
CA PHE A 133 -0.48 -2.47 -21.11
C PHE A 133 -0.23 -2.88 -22.58
N TRP A 134 0.90 -3.54 -22.87
CA TRP A 134 1.20 -4.17 -24.15
C TRP A 134 0.68 -5.62 -24.25
N ASN A 135 -0.01 -6.13 -23.23
CA ASN A 135 -0.67 -7.43 -23.30
C ASN A 135 -1.75 -7.42 -24.41
N PRO A 136 -1.90 -8.50 -25.21
CA PRO A 136 -2.87 -8.56 -26.31
C PRO A 136 -4.31 -8.17 -25.96
N VAL A 137 -4.78 -8.37 -24.72
CA VAL A 137 -6.15 -7.95 -24.32
C VAL A 137 -6.34 -6.44 -24.31
N ALA A 138 -5.25 -5.70 -24.09
CA ALA A 138 -5.23 -4.24 -24.07
C ALA A 138 -5.00 -3.68 -25.48
N VAL A 139 -5.09 -4.52 -26.51
CA VAL A 139 -4.86 -4.15 -27.91
C VAL A 139 -6.11 -4.43 -28.72
N THR A 140 -6.66 -3.40 -29.36
CA THR A 140 -7.69 -3.51 -30.39
C THR A 140 -7.05 -3.57 -31.76
N THR A 141 -7.58 -4.43 -32.63
CA THR A 141 -7.17 -4.47 -34.05
C THR A 141 -8.33 -3.98 -34.89
N ASP A 142 -8.12 -2.92 -35.66
CA ASP A 142 -9.12 -2.43 -36.61
C ASP A 142 -9.33 -3.50 -37.70
N PRO A 143 -10.55 -4.02 -37.88
CA PRO A 143 -10.82 -5.08 -38.83
C PRO A 143 -10.62 -4.65 -40.30
N THR A 144 -10.59 -3.34 -40.58
CA THR A 144 -10.52 -2.82 -41.95
C THR A 144 -9.09 -2.69 -42.47
N ASN A 145 -8.13 -2.39 -41.60
CA ASN A 145 -6.74 -2.10 -41.98
C ASN A 145 -5.70 -2.88 -41.15
N ALA A 146 -6.15 -3.75 -40.22
CA ALA A 146 -5.32 -4.52 -39.29
C ALA A 146 -4.39 -3.67 -38.40
N THR A 147 -4.67 -2.36 -38.25
CA THR A 147 -3.91 -1.49 -37.36
C THR A 147 -4.23 -1.85 -35.92
N LYS A 148 -3.17 -2.08 -35.14
CA LYS A 148 -3.29 -2.31 -33.71
C LYS A 148 -3.27 -0.99 -32.96
N THR A 149 -4.16 -0.83 -32.00
CA THR A 149 -4.24 0.32 -31.11
C THR A 149 -4.34 -0.15 -29.67
N SER A 150 -3.68 0.53 -28.74
CA SER A 150 -3.87 0.23 -27.33
C SER A 150 -5.22 0.74 -26.84
N ARG A 151 -5.81 0.03 -25.88
CA ARG A 151 -6.96 0.47 -25.09
C ARG A 151 -6.60 1.62 -24.14
N PHE A 152 -5.32 1.82 -23.86
CA PHE A 152 -4.86 2.92 -23.02
C PHE A 152 -4.68 4.20 -23.81
N ALA A 153 -5.30 5.27 -23.31
CA ALA A 153 -5.09 6.63 -23.78
C ALA A 153 -3.78 7.22 -23.25
N THR A 154 -3.39 6.88 -22.02
CA THR A 154 -2.15 7.34 -21.38
C THR A 154 -1.65 6.33 -20.35
N ILE A 155 -0.33 6.22 -20.20
CA ILE A 155 0.35 5.48 -19.13
C ILE A 155 1.35 6.44 -18.47
N GLY A 156 1.23 6.66 -17.17
CA GLY A 156 2.17 7.46 -16.38
C GLY A 156 2.92 6.63 -15.34
N GLY A 157 4.02 7.17 -14.84
CA GLY A 157 4.72 6.63 -13.68
C GLY A 157 4.72 7.67 -12.56
N LEU A 158 4.29 7.28 -11.35
CA LEU A 158 4.30 8.20 -10.22
C LEU A 158 5.75 8.57 -9.87
N LYS A 159 6.10 9.84 -10.10
CA LYS A 159 7.38 10.43 -9.73
C LYS A 159 7.15 11.77 -9.04
N LEU A 160 7.83 11.97 -7.93
CA LEU A 160 7.94 13.28 -7.28
C LEU A 160 9.36 13.76 -7.42
N GLU A 161 9.54 15.02 -7.81
CA GLU A 161 10.82 15.73 -7.82
C GLU A 161 10.65 17.02 -7.02
N ASN A 162 11.46 17.23 -5.99
CA ASN A 162 11.34 18.40 -5.09
C ASN A 162 9.95 18.56 -4.47
N GLY A 163 9.28 17.45 -4.16
CA GLY A 163 7.90 17.45 -3.64
C GLY A 163 6.84 17.83 -4.68
N VAL A 164 7.22 17.98 -5.96
CA VAL A 164 6.32 18.29 -7.07
C VAL A 164 6.07 17.03 -7.88
N ILE A 165 4.81 16.79 -8.23
CA ILE A 165 4.41 15.71 -9.15
C ILE A 165 4.93 16.07 -10.54
N THR A 166 5.89 15.30 -11.05
CA THR A 166 6.38 15.44 -12.44
C THR A 166 5.70 14.46 -13.40
N ASN A 167 5.19 13.33 -12.88
CA ASN A 167 4.43 12.29 -13.58
C ASN A 167 4.79 12.16 -15.07
N PRO A 168 5.99 11.64 -15.39
CA PRO A 168 6.31 11.27 -16.77
C PRO A 168 5.21 10.35 -17.30
N HIS A 169 4.79 10.57 -18.54
CA HIS A 169 3.77 9.73 -19.18
C HIS A 169 4.13 9.46 -20.63
N LEU A 170 3.75 8.27 -21.08
CA LEU A 170 3.87 7.85 -22.47
C LEU A 170 2.77 8.52 -23.30
N THR A 171 3.16 9.05 -24.45
CA THR A 171 2.24 9.57 -25.47
C THR A 171 1.48 8.42 -26.14
N PRO A 172 0.32 8.68 -26.77
CA PRO A 172 -0.40 7.65 -27.53
C PRO A 172 0.45 6.96 -28.60
N THR A 173 1.35 7.69 -29.27
CA THR A 173 2.27 7.11 -30.25
C THR A 173 3.27 6.16 -29.59
N GLN A 174 3.86 6.57 -28.45
CA GLN A 174 4.75 5.69 -27.69
C GLN A 174 4.00 4.44 -27.22
N ILE A 175 2.78 4.57 -26.71
CA ILE A 175 1.97 3.42 -26.29
C ILE A 175 1.69 2.47 -27.47
N ALA A 176 1.43 3.01 -28.67
CA ALA A 176 1.24 2.20 -29.86
C ALA A 176 2.52 1.41 -30.22
N ASP A 177 3.70 2.02 -30.10
CA ASP A 177 4.98 1.34 -30.39
C ASP A 177 5.21 0.13 -29.47
N PHE A 178 4.71 0.15 -28.22
CA PHE A 178 4.84 -0.97 -27.29
C PHE A 178 4.10 -2.22 -27.75
N VAL A 179 3.03 -2.06 -28.53
CA VAL A 179 2.18 -3.18 -28.99
C VAL A 179 2.89 -4.08 -30.00
N ASP A 180 3.88 -3.55 -30.72
CA ASP A 180 4.61 -4.27 -31.76
C ASP A 180 6.02 -4.72 -31.34
N ARG A 181 6.45 -4.36 -30.12
CA ARG A 181 7.75 -4.74 -29.53
C ARG A 181 7.68 -6.11 -28.86
N SER A 182 8.85 -6.70 -28.63
CA SER A 182 8.97 -7.85 -27.73
C SER A 182 8.80 -7.44 -26.26
N ASP A 183 8.43 -8.38 -25.39
CA ASP A 183 8.32 -8.11 -23.94
C ASP A 183 9.63 -7.55 -23.36
N GLN A 184 10.78 -8.11 -23.77
CA GLN A 184 12.08 -7.63 -23.34
C GLN A 184 12.29 -6.15 -23.72
N GLN A 185 12.01 -5.78 -24.97
CA GLN A 185 12.14 -4.39 -25.42
C GLN A 185 11.20 -3.46 -24.65
N ASN A 186 9.98 -3.91 -24.36
CA ASN A 186 9.03 -3.11 -23.58
C ASN A 186 9.52 -2.88 -22.15
N ARG A 187 10.15 -3.87 -21.52
CA ARG A 187 10.74 -3.71 -20.18
C ARG A 187 11.89 -2.72 -20.16
N GLU A 188 12.81 -2.83 -21.11
CA GLU A 188 13.93 -1.88 -21.24
C GLU A 188 13.43 -0.44 -21.43
N GLU A 189 12.32 -0.27 -22.15
CA GLU A 189 11.71 1.04 -22.39
C GLU A 189 10.89 1.54 -21.20
N MET A 190 10.21 0.65 -20.47
CA MET A 190 9.61 0.97 -19.18
C MET A 190 10.65 1.40 -18.16
N GLU A 191 11.80 0.75 -18.11
CA GLU A 191 12.89 1.13 -17.21
C GLU A 191 13.43 2.53 -17.52
N LYS A 192 13.61 2.85 -18.81
CA LYS A 192 14.04 4.19 -19.24
C LYS A 192 13.00 5.26 -18.90
N ALA A 193 11.72 4.97 -19.12
CA ALA A 193 10.63 5.92 -18.87
C ALA A 193 10.35 6.08 -17.36
N PHE A 194 10.37 4.96 -16.64
CA PHE A 194 9.99 4.81 -15.25
C PHE A 194 11.01 3.92 -14.51
N PRO A 195 12.15 4.48 -14.07
CA PRO A 195 13.24 3.70 -13.44
C PRO A 195 12.83 2.92 -12.18
N GLU A 196 11.77 3.36 -11.49
CA GLU A 196 11.21 2.65 -10.33
C GLU A 196 10.06 1.68 -10.70
N SER A 197 9.78 1.43 -11.98
CA SER A 197 8.78 0.43 -12.36
C SER A 197 9.20 -0.97 -11.92
N VAL A 198 8.22 -1.82 -11.58
CA VAL A 198 8.46 -3.24 -11.26
C VAL A 198 9.00 -4.06 -12.43
N PHE A 199 8.95 -3.50 -13.63
CA PHE A 199 9.51 -4.09 -14.86
C PHE A 199 10.98 -3.77 -15.06
N ALA A 200 11.51 -2.75 -14.39
CA ALA A 200 12.92 -2.37 -14.50
C ALA A 200 13.84 -3.49 -13.98
N GLU A 201 15.01 -3.64 -14.61
CA GLU A 201 16.04 -4.55 -14.09
C GLU A 201 16.52 -4.05 -12.72
N CYS A 202 16.14 -4.74 -11.65
CA CYS A 202 16.83 -4.61 -10.38
C CYS A 202 17.98 -5.62 -10.29
N ALA A 203 18.95 -5.39 -9.41
CA ALA A 203 20.25 -6.07 -9.34
C ALA A 203 20.24 -7.61 -9.38
N ARG A 204 19.09 -8.28 -9.22
CA ARG A 204 18.98 -9.74 -9.27
C ARG A 204 17.84 -10.32 -10.12
N ARG A 205 16.76 -9.59 -10.44
CA ARG A 205 15.64 -9.94 -11.36
C ARG A 205 14.54 -8.88 -11.34
N PRO A 206 13.76 -8.67 -12.41
CA PRO A 206 12.55 -7.85 -12.33
C PRO A 206 11.56 -8.46 -11.32
N LEU A 207 10.84 -7.61 -10.58
CA LEU A 207 9.83 -8.06 -9.59
C LEU A 207 8.74 -8.93 -10.23
N ASN A 208 8.36 -8.59 -11.47
CA ASN A 208 7.45 -9.40 -12.26
C ASN A 208 8.22 -10.10 -13.38
N SER A 209 8.33 -11.43 -13.31
CA SER A 209 8.90 -12.21 -14.41
C SER A 209 8.00 -12.13 -15.66
N PRO A 210 8.56 -12.28 -16.87
CA PRO A 210 7.77 -12.57 -18.06
C PRO A 210 6.88 -13.78 -17.82
N SER A 211 5.63 -13.73 -18.31
CA SER A 211 4.64 -14.78 -18.12
C SER A 211 4.23 -15.07 -16.67
N GLY A 212 4.77 -14.35 -15.68
CA GLY A 212 4.39 -14.52 -14.27
C GLY A 212 3.03 -13.89 -13.95
N SER A 213 2.49 -14.18 -12.78
CA SER A 213 1.36 -13.41 -12.25
C SER A 213 1.80 -11.98 -11.96
N ALA A 214 1.05 -10.99 -12.44
CA ALA A 214 1.25 -9.58 -12.11
C ALA A 214 -0.09 -8.95 -11.71
N HIS A 215 -0.15 -8.41 -10.50
CA HIS A 215 -1.38 -7.86 -9.92
C HIS A 215 -2.03 -6.80 -10.82
N GLY A 216 -1.28 -5.76 -11.23
CA GLY A 216 -1.78 -4.73 -12.13
C GLY A 216 -2.27 -5.27 -13.48
N THR A 217 -1.60 -6.27 -14.06
CA THR A 217 -2.06 -6.89 -15.31
C THR A 217 -3.36 -7.68 -15.12
N ALA A 218 -3.50 -8.38 -13.99
CA ALA A 218 -4.72 -9.09 -13.65
C ALA A 218 -5.91 -8.14 -13.41
N MET A 219 -5.68 -7.02 -12.71
CA MET A 219 -6.70 -6.00 -12.47
C MET A 219 -7.12 -5.31 -13.77
N MET A 220 -6.15 -5.00 -14.65
CA MET A 220 -6.41 -4.45 -15.98
C MET A 220 -7.30 -5.38 -16.82
N ASP A 221 -7.01 -6.69 -16.86
CA ASP A 221 -7.83 -7.68 -17.58
C ASP A 221 -9.29 -7.66 -17.10
N LEU A 222 -9.51 -7.71 -15.78
CA LEU A 222 -10.85 -7.70 -15.21
C LEU A 222 -11.59 -6.37 -15.44
N LEU A 223 -10.89 -5.24 -15.33
CA LEU A 223 -11.42 -3.93 -15.64
C LEU A 223 -11.89 -3.85 -17.10
N LEU A 224 -11.06 -4.32 -18.04
CA LEU A 224 -11.35 -4.30 -19.49
C LEU A 224 -12.57 -5.14 -19.88
N ARG A 225 -12.93 -6.17 -19.11
CA ARG A 225 -14.09 -7.03 -19.37
C ARG A 225 -15.43 -6.36 -19.11
N THR A 226 -15.46 -5.41 -18.18
CA THR A 226 -16.69 -4.79 -17.72
C THR A 226 -16.82 -3.34 -18.17
N MET A 227 -15.71 -2.65 -18.49
CA MET A 227 -15.77 -1.28 -19.00
C MET A 227 -16.31 -1.19 -20.44
N PRO A 228 -16.96 -0.08 -20.83
CA PRO A 228 -17.34 0.15 -22.22
C PRO A 228 -16.12 0.21 -23.14
N GLN A 229 -16.28 -0.27 -24.39
CA GLN A 229 -15.16 -0.39 -25.33
C GLN A 229 -14.65 0.95 -25.87
N ASP A 230 -15.53 1.96 -25.92
CA ASP A 230 -15.30 3.28 -26.50
C ASP A 230 -14.73 4.30 -25.50
N LYS A 231 -14.63 3.96 -24.22
CA LYS A 231 -14.16 4.89 -23.18
C LYS A 231 -12.64 4.83 -22.99
N PRO A 232 -11.99 5.98 -22.70
CA PRO A 232 -10.54 6.03 -22.54
C PRO A 232 -10.11 5.39 -21.22
N LEU A 233 -9.04 4.59 -21.27
CA LEU A 233 -8.40 4.02 -20.09
C LEU A 233 -7.05 4.71 -19.82
N HIS A 234 -6.82 5.08 -18.58
CA HIS A 234 -5.60 5.73 -18.13
C HIS A 234 -4.98 4.93 -16.99
N ALA A 235 -3.67 4.72 -17.02
CA ALA A 235 -2.96 4.10 -15.90
C ALA A 235 -1.88 5.01 -15.32
N LEU A 236 -1.63 4.80 -14.03
CA LEU A 236 -0.51 5.33 -13.29
C LEU A 236 0.20 4.16 -12.58
N GLU A 237 1.43 3.89 -13.00
CA GLU A 237 2.31 2.89 -12.41
C GLU A 237 2.90 3.43 -11.09
N LEU A 238 2.74 2.66 -10.02
CA LEU A 238 3.35 2.96 -8.72
C LEU A 238 4.81 2.46 -8.67
N PRO A 239 5.69 3.18 -7.94
CA PRO A 239 7.08 2.78 -7.83
C PRO A 239 7.22 1.49 -7.02
N ALA A 240 8.19 0.65 -7.38
CA ALA A 240 8.51 -0.62 -6.73
C ALA A 240 8.80 -0.46 -5.23
N SER A 241 9.31 0.70 -4.81
CA SER A 241 9.54 1.04 -3.41
C SER A 241 8.25 1.00 -2.58
N VAL A 242 7.12 1.41 -3.14
CA VAL A 242 5.82 1.36 -2.47
C VAL A 242 5.34 -0.08 -2.26
N LEU A 243 5.59 -0.98 -3.21
CA LEU A 243 5.23 -2.40 -3.07
C LEU A 243 6.13 -3.16 -2.10
N ARG A 244 7.39 -2.74 -2.00
CA ARG A 244 8.35 -3.30 -1.04
C ARG A 244 8.04 -2.88 0.39
N ASP A 245 7.27 -1.81 0.59
CA ASP A 245 6.77 -1.44 1.89
C ASP A 245 5.55 -2.29 2.28
N LEU A 246 5.83 -3.39 2.98
CA LEU A 246 4.80 -4.27 3.49
C LEU A 246 3.98 -3.64 4.63
N SER A 247 4.42 -2.54 5.24
CA SER A 247 3.66 -1.90 6.33
C SER A 247 2.51 -1.01 5.84
N GLY A 248 2.45 -0.72 4.53
CA GLY A 248 1.48 0.18 3.92
C GLY A 248 1.71 1.67 4.22
N GLY A 249 2.79 2.03 4.91
CA GLY A 249 3.16 3.39 5.28
C GLY A 249 3.37 4.32 4.08
N LEU A 250 4.23 3.94 3.13
CA LEU A 250 4.49 4.69 1.90
C LEU A 250 3.21 4.88 1.10
N MET A 251 2.48 3.79 0.89
CA MET A 251 1.25 3.82 0.11
C MET A 251 0.20 4.75 0.72
N SER A 252 0.05 4.73 2.06
CA SER A 252 -0.84 5.64 2.78
C SER A 252 -0.47 7.11 2.57
N GLY A 253 0.83 7.42 2.49
CA GLY A 253 1.34 8.76 2.22
C GLY A 253 1.15 9.22 0.78
N ILE A 254 1.30 8.32 -0.20
CA ILE A 254 1.30 8.67 -1.62
C ILE A 254 -0.06 8.53 -2.32
N MET A 255 -1.04 7.85 -1.73
CA MET A 255 -2.33 7.57 -2.37
C MET A 255 -3.02 8.82 -2.93
N HIS A 256 -3.16 9.86 -2.12
CA HIS A 256 -3.81 11.11 -2.55
C HIS A 256 -3.00 11.84 -3.65
N ILE A 257 -1.67 11.70 -3.62
CA ILE A 257 -0.75 12.24 -4.64
C ILE A 257 -0.93 11.48 -5.96
N ALA A 258 -1.02 10.15 -5.91
CA ALA A 258 -1.25 9.30 -7.06
C ALA A 258 -2.57 9.64 -7.77
N ILE A 259 -3.64 9.86 -6.99
CA ILE A 259 -4.94 10.28 -7.53
C ILE A 259 -4.82 11.64 -8.25
N ARG A 260 -4.14 12.63 -7.65
CA ARG A 260 -3.90 13.93 -8.30
C ARG A 260 -3.09 13.79 -9.58
N ALA A 261 -2.02 12.99 -9.55
CA ALA A 261 -1.15 12.75 -10.69
C ALA A 261 -1.93 12.16 -11.88
N LEU A 262 -2.79 11.17 -11.60
CA LEU A 262 -3.63 10.54 -12.60
C LEU A 262 -4.69 11.50 -13.16
N VAL A 263 -5.39 12.26 -12.32
CA VAL A 263 -6.37 13.25 -12.80
C VAL A 263 -5.70 14.36 -13.63
N GLN A 264 -4.50 14.79 -13.24
CA GLN A 264 -3.71 15.77 -14.00
C GLN A 264 -3.32 15.21 -15.38
N GLN A 265 -2.89 13.95 -15.44
CA GLN A 265 -2.57 13.24 -16.68
C GLN A 265 -3.79 13.16 -17.62
N VAL A 266 -4.97 12.81 -17.08
CA VAL A 266 -6.23 12.82 -17.84
C VAL A 266 -6.57 14.23 -18.34
N SER A 267 -6.41 15.25 -17.51
CA SER A 267 -6.67 16.64 -17.90
C SER A 267 -5.77 17.11 -19.04
N ILE A 268 -4.50 16.70 -19.06
CA ILE A 268 -3.56 16.99 -20.16
C ILE A 268 -4.00 16.27 -21.45
N TYR A 269 -4.37 14.99 -21.35
CA TYR A 269 -4.89 14.23 -22.47
C TYR A 269 -6.15 14.88 -23.07
N ARG A 270 -7.14 15.22 -22.23
CA ARG A 270 -8.39 15.85 -22.67
C ARG A 270 -8.16 17.19 -23.35
N LYS A 271 -7.26 18.02 -22.81
CA LYS A 271 -6.85 19.28 -23.47
C LYS A 271 -6.23 19.06 -24.84
N SER A 272 -5.41 18.02 -25.03
CA SER A 272 -4.85 17.67 -26.33
C SER A 272 -5.88 17.20 -27.35
N LYS A 273 -7.08 16.81 -26.88
CA LYS A 273 -8.23 16.40 -27.68
C LYS A 273 -9.30 17.49 -27.79
N GLU A 274 -9.02 18.69 -27.29
CA GLU A 274 -9.97 19.81 -27.24
C GLU A 274 -11.30 19.46 -26.51
N LEU A 275 -11.23 18.54 -25.53
CA LEU A 275 -12.36 18.12 -24.70
C LEU A 275 -12.50 19.00 -23.45
N SER A 276 -13.70 18.98 -22.86
CA SER A 276 -14.02 19.70 -21.60
C SER A 276 -13.12 19.26 -20.45
N ASP A 277 -12.64 20.20 -19.62
CA ASP A 277 -11.88 19.89 -18.38
C ASP A 277 -12.78 19.40 -17.24
N ARG A 278 -14.12 19.43 -17.44
CA ARG A 278 -15.09 18.72 -16.59
C ARG A 278 -15.48 17.39 -17.20
N PHE A 279 -15.37 16.32 -16.41
CA PHE A 279 -15.63 14.92 -16.76
C PHE A 279 -16.01 14.12 -15.50
N ARG A 280 -16.57 12.93 -15.71
CA ARG A 280 -16.70 11.92 -14.64
C ARG A 280 -15.50 11.00 -14.72
N MET A 281 -14.89 10.66 -13.58
CA MET A 281 -13.78 9.72 -13.52
C MET A 281 -14.05 8.61 -12.52
N VAL A 282 -13.80 7.36 -12.93
CA VAL A 282 -13.80 6.19 -12.04
C VAL A 282 -12.37 5.68 -11.93
N ILE A 283 -11.80 5.71 -10.74
CA ILE A 283 -10.42 5.34 -10.46
C ILE A 283 -10.39 4.02 -9.69
N LEU A 284 -9.83 2.97 -10.29
CA LEU A 284 -9.49 1.74 -9.59
C LEU A 284 -8.16 1.92 -8.84
N MET A 285 -8.18 1.68 -7.53
CA MET A 285 -6.97 1.48 -6.73
C MET A 285 -7.12 0.16 -5.98
N ALA A 286 -6.49 -0.88 -6.51
CA ALA A 286 -6.75 -2.26 -6.12
C ALA A 286 -5.90 -2.74 -4.91
N TYR A 287 -5.61 -1.85 -3.96
CA TYR A 287 -4.83 -2.16 -2.76
C TYR A 287 -5.65 -1.98 -1.49
N GLY A 288 -5.26 -2.68 -0.43
CA GLY A 288 -5.85 -2.50 0.89
C GLY A 288 -4.83 -2.72 2.00
N PHE A 289 -4.56 -1.70 2.81
CA PHE A 289 -3.60 -1.81 3.93
C PHE A 289 -4.32 -2.15 5.23
N THR A 290 -3.75 -3.11 5.96
CA THR A 290 -4.19 -3.49 7.30
C THR A 290 -3.89 -2.40 8.32
N GLY A 291 -4.76 -2.33 9.33
CA GLY A 291 -4.56 -1.54 10.54
C GLY A 291 -4.96 -0.08 10.48
N GLY A 292 -4.80 0.62 11.61
CA GLY A 292 -5.42 1.91 11.85
C GLY A 292 -6.75 1.79 12.59
N PRO A 293 -7.10 2.78 13.42
CA PRO A 293 -8.38 2.80 14.10
C PRO A 293 -9.53 2.97 13.10
N GLN A 294 -10.42 1.98 13.01
CA GLN A 294 -11.53 1.98 12.04
C GLN A 294 -12.79 2.70 12.53
N LYS A 295 -12.91 2.92 13.84
CA LYS A 295 -14.06 3.61 14.46
C LYS A 295 -13.95 5.13 14.38
N ILE A 296 -12.74 5.66 14.31
CA ILE A 296 -12.49 7.10 14.18
C ILE A 296 -12.00 7.41 12.77
N ARG A 297 -12.11 8.68 12.38
CA ARG A 297 -11.62 9.12 11.07
C ARG A 297 -10.10 9.08 11.07
N SER A 298 -9.54 8.10 10.38
CA SER A 298 -8.09 7.91 10.25
C SER A 298 -7.41 9.10 9.56
N ASP A 299 -6.19 9.40 10.01
CA ASP A 299 -5.29 10.41 9.45
C ASP A 299 -4.98 10.18 7.96
N VAL A 300 -4.94 8.92 7.53
CA VAL A 300 -4.76 8.55 6.11
C VAL A 300 -5.95 8.98 5.25
N LEU A 301 -7.16 8.97 5.81
CA LEU A 301 -8.38 9.32 5.08
C LEU A 301 -8.54 10.83 4.89
N VAL A 302 -8.06 11.64 5.83
CA VAL A 302 -8.21 13.10 5.76
C VAL A 302 -7.64 13.72 4.46
N PRO A 303 -6.37 13.49 4.08
CA PRO A 303 -5.80 14.03 2.84
C PRO A 303 -6.44 13.43 1.59
N LEU A 304 -6.85 12.16 1.65
CA LEU A 304 -7.55 11.47 0.57
C LEU A 304 -8.90 12.13 0.28
N GLU A 305 -9.77 12.21 1.30
CA GLU A 305 -11.12 12.76 1.19
C GLU A 305 -11.07 14.23 0.77
N LYS A 306 -10.13 15.01 1.31
CA LYS A 306 -9.89 16.39 0.89
C LYS A 306 -9.52 16.47 -0.59
N THR A 307 -8.63 15.60 -1.05
CA THR A 307 -8.22 15.54 -2.45
C THR A 307 -9.40 15.19 -3.37
N LEU A 308 -10.24 14.24 -2.98
CA LEU A 308 -11.44 13.90 -3.76
C LEU A 308 -12.43 15.07 -3.83
N CYS A 309 -12.64 15.81 -2.74
CA CYS A 309 -13.47 17.03 -2.75
C CYS A 309 -12.92 18.10 -3.71
N GLU A 310 -11.62 18.37 -3.65
CA GLU A 310 -10.97 19.38 -4.49
C GLU A 310 -11.04 19.02 -5.98
N LEU A 311 -10.75 17.76 -6.30
CA LEU A 311 -10.83 17.26 -7.67
C LEU A 311 -12.28 17.25 -8.16
N HIS A 312 -13.24 16.93 -7.28
CA HIS A 312 -14.66 17.01 -7.60
C HIS A 312 -15.10 18.42 -7.99
N ALA A 313 -14.73 19.40 -7.18
CA ALA A 313 -15.04 20.79 -7.45
C ALA A 313 -14.45 21.27 -8.79
N ARG A 314 -13.22 20.86 -9.09
CA ARG A 314 -12.46 21.31 -10.26
C ARG A 314 -12.86 20.61 -11.56
N HIS A 315 -12.93 19.28 -11.53
CA HIS A 315 -13.05 18.44 -12.72
C HIS A 315 -14.41 17.74 -12.83
N GLY A 316 -15.31 17.82 -11.86
CA GLY A 316 -16.55 17.02 -11.85
C GLY A 316 -16.36 15.70 -11.09
N LYS A 317 -17.33 14.79 -11.14
CA LYS A 317 -17.37 13.60 -10.27
C LYS A 317 -16.12 12.70 -10.42
N VAL A 318 -15.28 12.63 -9.39
CA VAL A 318 -14.15 11.69 -9.29
C VAL A 318 -14.45 10.65 -8.22
N GLU A 319 -14.64 9.39 -8.63
CA GLU A 319 -14.94 8.24 -7.78
C GLU A 319 -13.70 7.35 -7.63
N LEU A 320 -13.38 6.96 -6.41
CA LEU A 320 -12.30 6.03 -6.09
C LEU A 320 -12.90 4.68 -5.70
N VAL A 321 -12.58 3.63 -6.45
CA VAL A 321 -13.00 2.25 -6.21
C VAL A 321 -11.86 1.49 -5.54
N VAL A 322 -12.13 0.97 -4.34
CA VAL A 322 -11.14 0.27 -3.51
C VAL A 322 -11.69 -1.07 -3.01
N PRO A 323 -10.83 -2.08 -2.86
CA PRO A 323 -11.22 -3.34 -2.23
C PRO A 323 -11.37 -3.19 -0.71
N ILE A 324 -12.23 -4.02 -0.10
CA ILE A 324 -12.34 -4.07 1.37
C ILE A 324 -11.12 -4.71 2.06
N GLY A 325 -10.34 -5.53 1.35
CA GLY A 325 -9.19 -6.26 1.88
C GLY A 325 -9.43 -7.78 1.96
N ASN A 326 -8.35 -8.55 2.10
CA ASN A 326 -8.37 -10.03 2.08
C ASN A 326 -7.96 -10.67 3.41
N HIS A 327 -7.99 -9.92 4.51
CA HIS A 327 -7.31 -10.29 5.76
C HIS A 327 -8.23 -10.94 6.80
N LEU A 328 -9.38 -11.46 6.37
CA LEU A 328 -10.37 -12.02 7.30
C LEU A 328 -9.77 -13.14 8.16
N GLN A 329 -8.89 -13.97 7.58
CA GLN A 329 -8.34 -15.14 8.24
C GLN A 329 -6.88 -14.98 8.70
N ASP A 330 -6.28 -13.80 8.47
CA ASP A 330 -4.84 -13.60 8.63
C ASP A 330 -4.43 -13.35 10.10
N GLN A 331 -5.41 -13.28 11.01
CA GLN A 331 -5.19 -13.01 12.44
C GLN A 331 -4.40 -11.70 12.67
N VAL A 332 -4.67 -10.68 11.84
CA VAL A 332 -3.98 -9.38 11.86
C VAL A 332 -4.63 -8.35 12.77
N HIS A 333 -5.74 -8.68 13.45
CA HIS A 333 -6.41 -7.80 14.40
C HIS A 333 -6.75 -8.53 15.69
N ALA A 334 -6.50 -7.89 16.82
CA ALA A 334 -6.85 -8.39 18.15
C ALA A 334 -7.42 -7.26 19.02
N THR A 335 -8.32 -7.60 19.93
CA THR A 335 -8.82 -6.69 20.97
C THR A 335 -8.44 -7.27 22.32
N LEU A 336 -7.72 -6.47 23.12
CA LEU A 336 -7.40 -6.75 24.51
C LEU A 336 -8.34 -5.97 25.43
N HIS A 337 -8.84 -6.64 26.45
CA HIS A 337 -9.50 -6.08 27.61
C HIS A 337 -8.59 -6.18 28.85
N THR A 338 -9.06 -5.59 29.95
CA THR A 338 -8.33 -5.59 31.22
C THR A 338 -8.01 -7.02 31.69
N GLY A 339 -6.73 -7.25 31.98
CA GLY A 339 -6.18 -8.52 32.44
C GLY A 339 -5.92 -9.54 31.33
N GLU A 340 -6.10 -9.18 30.06
CA GLU A 340 -5.88 -10.06 28.92
C GLU A 340 -4.49 -9.88 28.31
N GLN A 341 -4.02 -10.95 27.67
CA GLN A 341 -2.74 -11.01 27.00
C GLN A 341 -2.89 -11.71 25.65
N ILE A 342 -2.20 -11.19 24.63
CA ILE A 342 -2.15 -11.76 23.28
C ILE A 342 -0.70 -11.99 22.85
N GLY A 343 -0.46 -13.06 22.09
CA GLY A 343 0.82 -13.29 21.44
C GLY A 343 0.88 -12.63 20.06
N TRP A 344 2.03 -12.10 19.66
CA TRP A 344 2.35 -11.70 18.29
C TRP A 344 3.51 -12.55 17.81
N ARG A 345 3.21 -13.45 16.86
CA ARG A 345 4.19 -14.38 16.29
C ARG A 345 4.93 -13.72 15.14
N ILE A 346 6.25 -13.65 15.27
CA ILE A 346 7.17 -13.27 14.20
C ILE A 346 8.00 -14.50 13.80
N GLN A 347 8.07 -14.77 12.50
CA GLN A 347 8.79 -15.93 11.97
C GLN A 347 10.31 -15.73 11.97
N PRO A 348 11.09 -16.81 12.14
CA PRO A 348 12.52 -16.77 11.83
C PRO A 348 12.72 -16.57 10.32
N GLU A 349 13.91 -16.10 9.92
CA GLU A 349 14.24 -15.93 8.50
C GLU A 349 13.31 -14.95 7.75
N ASP A 350 12.81 -13.92 8.44
CA ASP A 350 12.07 -12.83 7.81
C ASP A 350 13.02 -11.69 7.50
N PHE A 351 13.20 -11.38 6.21
CA PHE A 351 14.05 -10.30 5.72
C PHE A 351 13.33 -8.96 5.62
N SER A 352 12.06 -8.92 6.02
CA SER A 352 11.26 -7.70 6.07
C SER A 352 11.05 -7.24 7.51
N ALA A 353 10.72 -5.95 7.67
CA ALA A 353 10.37 -5.42 8.97
C ALA A 353 8.98 -5.89 9.41
N ASN A 354 8.81 -6.04 10.71
CA ASN A 354 7.55 -6.45 11.32
C ASN A 354 6.95 -5.27 12.08
N THR A 355 5.75 -4.86 11.71
CA THR A 355 5.09 -3.70 12.31
C THR A 355 3.77 -4.10 12.96
N LEU A 356 3.56 -3.57 14.16
CA LEU A 356 2.33 -3.70 14.92
C LEU A 356 1.89 -2.31 15.38
N GLU A 357 0.60 -2.08 15.38
CA GLU A 357 -0.02 -0.87 15.88
C GLU A 357 -0.93 -1.18 17.07
N VAL A 358 -0.81 -0.41 18.14
CA VAL A 358 -1.66 -0.47 19.33
C VAL A 358 -2.44 0.84 19.41
N VAL A 359 -3.76 0.73 19.56
CA VAL A 359 -4.65 1.87 19.80
C VAL A 359 -5.37 1.66 21.12
N GLN A 360 -5.27 2.64 22.02
CA GLN A 360 -5.91 2.61 23.34
C GLN A 360 -6.36 4.02 23.74
N GLY A 361 -7.11 4.16 24.84
CA GLY A 361 -7.46 5.47 25.37
C GLY A 361 -6.22 6.27 25.79
N MET A 362 -6.28 7.60 25.65
CA MET A 362 -5.17 8.46 26.10
C MET A 362 -4.86 8.27 27.59
N ASP A 363 -5.89 8.11 28.42
CA ASP A 363 -5.77 7.90 29.87
C ASP A 363 -5.61 6.42 30.27
N ASP A 364 -5.66 5.48 29.32
CA ASP A 364 -5.46 4.06 29.62
C ASP A 364 -3.98 3.79 29.99
N PRO A 365 -3.72 2.93 30.99
CA PRO A 365 -2.36 2.55 31.38
C PRO A 365 -1.55 1.95 30.22
N PRO A 366 -0.21 2.00 30.29
CA PRO A 366 0.63 1.42 29.25
C PRO A 366 0.40 -0.09 29.10
N ILE A 367 0.37 -0.55 27.85
CA ILE A 367 0.48 -1.97 27.51
C ILE A 367 1.88 -2.46 27.89
N GLU A 368 1.93 -3.60 28.56
CA GLU A 368 3.17 -4.32 28.80
C GLU A 368 3.51 -5.17 27.58
N VAL A 369 4.76 -5.10 27.15
CA VAL A 369 5.31 -5.84 26.01
C VAL A 369 6.45 -6.71 26.49
N ALA A 370 6.45 -7.98 26.11
CA ALA A 370 7.55 -8.89 26.34
C ALA A 370 8.11 -9.44 25.03
N ALA A 371 9.43 -9.39 24.88
CA ALA A 371 10.16 -10.01 23.79
C ALA A 371 10.24 -11.54 23.97
N PRO A 372 10.47 -12.30 22.89
CA PRO A 372 10.83 -13.70 22.97
C PRO A 372 12.06 -13.87 23.87
N GLY A 373 11.92 -14.63 24.96
CA GLY A 373 12.95 -14.75 26.01
C GLY A 373 12.61 -14.05 27.33
N GLY A 374 11.48 -13.34 27.40
CA GLY A 374 10.90 -12.83 28.66
C GLY A 374 11.39 -11.45 29.08
N ALA A 375 12.24 -10.79 28.29
CA ALA A 375 12.57 -9.38 28.52
C ALA A 375 11.32 -8.51 28.28
N PHE A 376 10.88 -7.77 29.28
CA PHE A 376 9.64 -6.99 29.22
C PHE A 376 9.86 -5.50 29.49
N ALA A 377 8.95 -4.68 28.97
CA ALA A 377 8.89 -3.24 29.17
C ALA A 377 7.45 -2.74 28.98
N GLN A 378 7.17 -1.52 29.43
CA GLN A 378 5.90 -0.85 29.16
C GLN A 378 6.03 0.03 27.92
N LEU A 379 5.00 0.05 27.05
CA LEU A 379 4.96 0.99 25.95
C LEU A 379 4.98 2.44 26.48
N PRO A 380 5.93 3.28 26.01
CA PRO A 380 5.96 4.70 26.31
C PRO A 380 4.61 5.38 26.19
N GLN A 381 4.32 6.22 27.17
CA GLN A 381 3.13 7.07 27.20
C GLN A 381 3.41 8.47 26.63
N VAL A 382 4.69 8.81 26.49
CA VAL A 382 5.14 10.10 25.98
C VAL A 382 5.07 10.07 24.45
N LEU A 383 4.38 11.05 23.88
CA LEU A 383 4.29 11.24 22.44
C LEU A 383 5.68 11.47 21.84
N GLY A 384 5.89 10.98 20.62
CA GLY A 384 7.15 11.12 19.89
C GLY A 384 7.71 9.78 19.42
N LEU A 385 8.97 9.82 18.97
CA LEU A 385 9.70 8.66 18.48
C LEU A 385 10.63 8.11 19.57
N HIS A 386 10.65 6.80 19.71
CA HIS A 386 11.49 6.08 20.64
C HIS A 386 12.28 4.99 19.90
N ARG A 387 13.55 4.82 20.24
CA ARG A 387 14.34 3.65 19.82
C ARG A 387 13.98 2.47 20.70
N VAL A 388 13.82 1.29 20.11
CA VAL A 388 13.58 0.04 20.83
C VAL A 388 14.90 -0.69 20.98
N ASP A 389 15.30 -0.95 22.22
CA ASP A 389 16.55 -1.62 22.55
C ASP A 389 16.27 -2.94 23.27
N LEU A 390 17.00 -4.00 22.91
CA LEU A 390 17.03 -5.28 23.63
C LEU A 390 18.47 -5.58 24.04
N ASP A 391 18.71 -5.63 25.35
CA ASP A 391 20.03 -5.83 25.93
C ASP A 391 21.07 -4.81 25.42
N GLY A 392 20.61 -3.56 25.24
CA GLY A 392 21.41 -2.45 24.72
C GLY A 392 21.61 -2.45 23.20
N THR A 393 21.06 -3.45 22.50
CA THR A 393 21.11 -3.52 21.03
C THR A 393 19.85 -2.92 20.44
N PRO A 394 19.94 -1.95 19.50
CA PRO A 394 18.76 -1.39 18.86
C PRO A 394 18.14 -2.43 17.94
N ILE A 395 16.84 -2.68 18.09
CA ILE A 395 16.08 -3.70 17.36
C ILE A 395 14.83 -3.14 16.66
N GLY A 396 14.59 -1.84 16.74
CA GLY A 396 13.43 -1.22 16.12
C GLY A 396 13.16 0.20 16.59
N ALA A 397 11.98 0.71 16.26
CA ALA A 397 11.47 1.97 16.78
C ALA A 397 9.99 1.87 17.15
N LEU A 398 9.57 2.78 18.03
CA LEU A 398 8.20 2.97 18.44
C LEU A 398 7.82 4.43 18.21
N TRP A 399 6.75 4.66 17.46
CA TRP A 399 6.16 5.98 17.32
C TRP A 399 4.84 6.07 18.11
N VAL A 400 4.71 7.10 18.95
CA VAL A 400 3.54 7.34 19.78
C VAL A 400 2.94 8.70 19.43
N LYS A 401 1.64 8.73 19.11
CA LYS A 401 0.91 9.97 18.85
C LYS A 401 -0.48 9.97 19.47
N ASP A 402 -1.05 11.17 19.59
CA ASP A 402 -2.47 11.38 19.82
C ASP A 402 -3.20 11.39 18.46
N ASP A 403 -4.26 10.60 18.37
CA ASP A 403 -5.17 10.51 17.23
C ASP A 403 -6.61 10.69 17.74
N ASN A 404 -7.02 11.94 17.91
CA ASN A 404 -8.35 12.35 18.36
C ASN A 404 -8.76 11.77 19.73
N GLY A 405 -7.86 11.84 20.72
CA GLY A 405 -8.11 11.33 22.08
C GLY A 405 -7.84 9.83 22.22
N LEU A 406 -7.38 9.17 21.15
CA LEU A 406 -6.81 7.83 21.20
C LEU A 406 -5.28 7.92 21.11
N LYS A 407 -4.62 7.12 21.93
CA LYS A 407 -3.18 6.94 21.90
C LYS A 407 -2.85 5.84 20.89
N ARG A 408 -2.09 6.20 19.86
CA ARG A 408 -1.67 5.29 18.80
C ARG A 408 -0.17 5.06 18.90
N SER A 409 0.22 3.82 19.16
CA SER A 409 1.59 3.37 19.33
C SER A 409 1.95 2.38 18.22
N ARG A 410 2.81 2.78 17.28
CA ARG A 410 3.28 1.93 16.18
C ARG A 410 4.67 1.42 16.49
N LEU A 411 4.76 0.12 16.78
CA LEU A 411 6.01 -0.59 17.02
C LEU A 411 6.45 -1.26 15.72
N SER A 412 7.64 -0.94 15.23
CA SER A 412 8.26 -1.71 14.16
C SER A 412 9.61 -2.23 14.56
N LEU A 413 9.83 -3.49 14.21
CA LEU A 413 11.03 -4.25 14.48
C LEU A 413 11.80 -4.45 13.18
N ILE A 414 13.13 -4.37 13.26
CA ILE A 414 14.01 -4.71 12.14
C ILE A 414 13.85 -6.19 11.76
N PRO A 415 14.29 -6.61 10.55
CA PRO A 415 14.21 -7.99 10.12
C PRO A 415 14.77 -9.00 11.13
N THR A 416 14.18 -10.19 11.17
CA THR A 416 14.68 -11.30 12.00
C THR A 416 15.83 -12.05 11.34
N ALA A 417 16.07 -11.80 10.05
CA ALA A 417 17.23 -12.27 9.32
C ALA A 417 17.97 -11.18 8.56
N THR A 418 19.28 -11.39 8.46
CA THR A 418 20.22 -10.57 7.69
C THR A 418 21.33 -11.48 7.18
N ARG A 419 21.90 -11.17 6.02
CA ARG A 419 23.13 -11.82 5.53
C ARG A 419 24.40 -11.14 6.02
N LYS A 420 24.29 -9.95 6.61
CA LYS A 420 25.45 -9.20 7.10
C LYS A 420 25.80 -9.65 8.50
N SER A 421 27.00 -10.20 8.65
CA SER A 421 27.56 -10.52 9.97
C SER A 421 27.70 -9.24 10.80
N GLY A 422 27.35 -9.32 12.08
CA GLY A 422 27.47 -8.20 13.03
C GLY A 422 26.36 -7.15 12.93
N VAL A 423 25.36 -7.33 12.06
CA VAL A 423 24.19 -6.46 12.00
C VAL A 423 23.12 -6.99 12.97
N ALA A 424 22.52 -6.08 13.74
CA ALA A 424 21.47 -6.43 14.68
C ALA A 424 20.24 -7.01 13.95
N THR A 425 19.57 -7.96 14.59
CA THR A 425 18.28 -8.50 14.16
C THR A 425 17.30 -8.46 15.32
N ALA A 426 16.01 -8.32 15.02
CA ALA A 426 14.99 -8.47 16.05
C ALA A 426 14.83 -9.96 16.39
N PRO A 427 14.52 -10.31 17.66
CA PRO A 427 14.22 -11.69 18.01
C PRO A 427 12.93 -12.16 17.33
N PHE A 428 13.01 -13.30 16.66
CA PHE A 428 11.84 -14.04 16.20
C PHE A 428 11.20 -14.82 17.37
N GLY A 429 9.93 -15.19 17.22
CA GLY A 429 9.18 -15.91 18.25
C GLY A 429 7.87 -15.21 18.60
N CYS A 430 7.31 -15.55 19.77
CA CYS A 430 6.08 -14.95 20.26
C CYS A 430 6.42 -13.77 21.17
N TRP A 431 6.20 -12.56 20.67
CA TRP A 431 6.12 -11.36 21.50
C TRP A 431 4.79 -11.39 22.24
N SER A 432 4.70 -10.84 23.45
CA SER A 432 3.42 -10.80 24.17
C SER A 432 3.04 -9.40 24.56
N PHE A 433 1.75 -9.08 24.42
CA PHE A 433 1.17 -7.79 24.78
C PHE A 433 0.10 -8.02 25.84
N SER A 434 0.19 -7.33 26.96
CA SER A 434 -0.71 -7.48 28.11
C SER A 434 -1.33 -6.15 28.50
N ALA A 435 -2.65 -6.13 28.60
CA ALA A 435 -3.41 -4.97 29.05
C ALA A 435 -3.70 -5.10 30.55
N GLY A 436 -2.90 -4.44 31.39
CA GLY A 436 -3.11 -4.48 32.84
C GLY A 436 -4.45 -3.86 33.27
N ARG A 437 -4.85 -2.77 32.62
CA ARG A 437 -6.15 -2.09 32.73
C ARG A 437 -6.47 -1.37 31.40
N GLY A 438 -7.74 -1.06 31.16
CA GLY A 438 -8.19 -0.44 29.92
C GLY A 438 -8.49 -1.47 28.84
N ALA A 439 -8.72 -0.99 27.62
CA ALA A 439 -8.87 -1.82 26.43
C ALA A 439 -7.96 -1.29 25.33
N ALA A 440 -7.44 -2.19 24.50
CA ALA A 440 -6.63 -1.84 23.35
C ALA A 440 -7.03 -2.66 22.14
N ASP A 441 -7.08 -2.03 20.98
CA ASP A 441 -7.13 -2.72 19.70
C ASP A 441 -5.70 -2.76 19.12
N LEU A 442 -5.32 -3.90 18.56
CA LEU A 442 -3.99 -4.15 18.02
C LEU A 442 -4.10 -4.64 16.58
N TRP A 443 -3.25 -4.11 15.70
CA TRP A 443 -3.16 -4.53 14.30
C TRP A 443 -1.74 -4.90 13.91
N VAL A 444 -1.58 -6.02 13.22
CA VAL A 444 -0.35 -6.27 12.45
C VAL A 444 -0.45 -5.45 11.18
N LEU A 445 0.49 -4.52 10.98
CA LEU A 445 0.57 -3.70 9.77
C LEU A 445 1.44 -4.44 8.77
N ARG A 446 0.80 -5.36 8.05
CA ARG A 446 1.44 -6.12 7.00
C ARG A 446 0.43 -6.40 5.90
N ASP A 447 0.70 -5.86 4.71
CA ASP A 447 0.01 -6.22 3.49
C ASP A 447 0.91 -7.16 2.69
N GLU A 448 0.48 -8.40 2.56
CA GLU A 448 1.16 -9.38 1.72
C GLU A 448 0.68 -9.20 0.30
N THR A 449 1.41 -8.37 -0.44
CA THR A 449 1.14 -8.11 -1.86
C THR A 449 1.43 -9.33 -2.76
N GLY A 450 1.90 -10.45 -2.19
CA GLY A 450 2.23 -11.68 -2.91
C GLY A 450 3.47 -11.59 -3.79
N PHE A 451 4.16 -10.44 -3.79
CA PHE A 451 5.42 -10.24 -4.49
C PHE A 451 6.59 -10.54 -3.55
N GLU A 452 7.00 -11.81 -3.47
CA GLU A 452 8.34 -12.12 -2.95
C GLU A 452 9.37 -11.61 -3.95
N ALA A 453 9.76 -10.35 -3.79
CA ALA A 453 10.72 -9.65 -4.65
C ALA A 453 12.03 -10.44 -4.84
N ASP A 454 12.42 -11.21 -3.83
CA ASP A 454 13.62 -12.03 -3.82
C ASP A 454 13.34 -13.33 -3.04
N PRO A 455 13.22 -14.50 -3.69
CA PRO A 455 12.98 -15.78 -3.01
C PRO A 455 14.13 -16.17 -2.08
N PHE A 456 15.29 -15.52 -2.19
CA PHE A 456 16.41 -15.71 -1.28
C PHE A 456 16.37 -14.76 -0.06
N LYS A 457 15.44 -13.79 -0.05
CA LYS A 457 15.16 -12.89 1.09
C LYS A 457 13.65 -12.88 1.35
N PRO A 458 13.09 -14.02 1.79
CA PRO A 458 11.65 -14.14 1.95
C PRO A 458 11.15 -13.14 2.98
N ALA A 459 10.01 -12.53 2.66
CA ALA A 459 9.22 -11.78 3.61
C ALA A 459 8.16 -12.72 4.18
N ARG A 460 8.19 -13.00 5.47
CA ARG A 460 7.29 -13.98 6.11
C ARG A 460 6.23 -13.35 7.00
N SER A 461 4.97 -13.70 6.79
CA SER A 461 3.82 -13.28 7.59
C SER A 461 4.08 -13.28 9.10
N SER A 462 3.56 -12.27 9.81
CA SER A 462 3.40 -12.28 11.26
C SER A 462 1.93 -12.13 11.62
N TRP A 463 1.54 -12.67 12.77
CA TRP A 463 0.13 -12.79 13.14
C TRP A 463 -0.07 -12.81 14.65
N PHE A 464 -1.30 -12.55 15.10
CA PHE A 464 -1.66 -12.72 16.50
C PHE A 464 -1.95 -14.19 16.86
N GLU A 465 -1.36 -14.68 17.95
CA GLU A 465 -1.63 -15.99 18.52
C GLU A 465 -2.58 -15.89 19.70
N ASP A 466 -3.75 -16.51 19.55
CA ASP A 466 -4.77 -16.68 20.59
C ASP A 466 -5.20 -18.14 20.63
N VAL A 467 -5.17 -18.73 21.83
CA VAL A 467 -5.58 -20.11 22.08
C VAL A 467 -7.09 -20.30 21.83
N GLY A 468 -7.89 -19.24 22.03
CA GLY A 468 -9.33 -19.26 21.77
C GLY A 468 -9.72 -19.09 20.30
N TYR A 469 -8.79 -18.77 19.40
CA TYR A 469 -9.10 -18.51 18.00
C TYR A 469 -9.23 -19.79 17.19
N GLU A 470 -10.48 -20.14 16.83
CA GLU A 470 -10.77 -21.25 15.94
C GLU A 470 -10.69 -20.79 14.47
N LYS A 471 -9.81 -21.40 13.67
CA LYS A 471 -9.67 -21.07 12.23
C LYS A 471 -10.76 -21.67 11.38
N ALA A 472 -11.15 -22.91 11.69
CA ALA A 472 -12.05 -23.71 10.90
C ALA A 472 -13.03 -24.47 11.80
N ASP A 473 -14.19 -24.81 11.24
CA ASP A 473 -15.20 -25.61 11.91
C ASP A 473 -14.81 -27.11 11.94
N ALA A 474 -15.71 -27.94 12.49
CA ALA A 474 -15.50 -29.38 12.61
C ALA A 474 -15.36 -30.13 11.28
N VAL A 475 -15.75 -29.52 10.14
CA VAL A 475 -15.60 -30.10 8.80
C VAL A 475 -14.45 -29.48 8.01
N GLY A 476 -13.67 -28.59 8.63
CA GLY A 476 -12.49 -27.95 8.04
C GLY A 476 -12.81 -26.71 7.20
N MET A 477 -14.04 -26.20 7.24
CA MET A 477 -14.39 -24.96 6.55
C MET A 477 -13.96 -23.75 7.38
N PRO A 478 -13.40 -22.68 6.75
CA PRO A 478 -13.01 -21.49 7.47
C PRO A 478 -14.21 -20.86 8.20
N LEU A 479 -14.04 -20.59 9.49
CA LEU A 479 -15.04 -19.83 10.26
C LEU A 479 -15.00 -18.37 9.80
N LEU A 480 -16.17 -17.74 9.66
CA LEU A 480 -16.30 -16.35 9.21
C LEU A 480 -16.72 -15.39 10.33
N GLU A 481 -17.03 -15.94 11.51
CA GLU A 481 -17.46 -15.20 12.69
C GLU A 481 -16.60 -15.58 13.89
N ASP A 482 -16.48 -14.67 14.85
CA ASP A 482 -15.72 -14.87 16.09
C ASP A 482 -16.56 -15.53 17.21
N ASN A 483 -17.76 -16.00 16.87
CA ASN A 483 -18.65 -16.65 17.82
C ASN A 483 -18.09 -18.03 18.19
N PRO A 484 -17.81 -18.31 19.48
CA PRO A 484 -17.28 -19.61 19.86
C PRO A 484 -18.31 -20.70 19.60
N SER A 485 -17.82 -21.88 19.20
CA SER A 485 -18.63 -23.09 19.04
C SER A 485 -19.34 -23.51 20.34
N ASN A 486 -18.82 -23.10 21.50
CA ASN A 486 -19.39 -23.31 22.83
C ASN A 486 -19.90 -22.00 23.42
N ALA A 487 -21.19 -21.93 23.78
CA ALA A 487 -21.82 -20.75 24.36
C ALA A 487 -21.21 -20.26 25.68
N ASN A 488 -20.45 -21.11 26.39
CA ASN A 488 -19.74 -20.75 27.63
C ASN A 488 -18.28 -20.36 27.40
N ALA A 489 -17.75 -20.49 26.19
CA ALA A 489 -16.37 -20.11 25.91
C ALA A 489 -16.25 -18.58 25.81
N LYS A 490 -15.10 -18.07 26.25
CA LYS A 490 -14.77 -16.67 26.11
C LYS A 490 -14.60 -16.35 24.62
N LEU A 491 -15.04 -15.17 24.21
CA LEU A 491 -14.78 -14.67 22.87
C LEU A 491 -13.25 -14.66 22.61
N PRO A 492 -12.79 -15.08 21.42
CA PRO A 492 -11.38 -15.02 21.07
C PRO A 492 -10.88 -13.57 21.11
N LEU A 493 -9.63 -13.36 21.49
CA LEU A 493 -8.97 -12.05 21.48
C LEU A 493 -8.67 -11.62 20.05
N VAL A 494 -8.27 -12.57 19.20
CA VAL A 494 -8.12 -12.32 17.75
C VAL A 494 -9.51 -12.18 17.13
N ARG A 495 -9.66 -11.16 16.28
CA ARG A 495 -10.94 -10.77 15.69
C ARG A 495 -10.89 -10.82 14.17
N ARG A 496 -11.93 -11.37 13.56
CA ARG A 496 -12.22 -11.26 12.12
C ARG A 496 -12.78 -9.91 11.75
N LYS A 497 -13.55 -9.30 12.66
CA LYS A 497 -13.99 -7.91 12.53
C LYS A 497 -12.81 -6.98 12.70
N GLY A 498 -12.79 -5.86 11.98
CA GLY A 498 -11.70 -4.87 12.05
C GLY A 498 -10.48 -5.25 11.20
N THR A 499 -10.66 -6.14 10.22
CA THR A 499 -9.65 -6.57 9.24
C THR A 499 -9.76 -5.83 7.91
N ALA A 500 -10.78 -4.98 7.73
CA ALA A 500 -10.94 -4.15 6.55
C ALA A 500 -9.74 -3.21 6.36
N SER A 501 -9.45 -2.88 5.11
CA SER A 501 -8.48 -1.83 4.82
C SER A 501 -8.92 -0.51 5.46
N ILE A 502 -7.97 0.28 5.98
CA ILE A 502 -8.30 1.59 6.53
C ILE A 502 -8.99 2.50 5.50
N ILE A 503 -8.65 2.37 4.22
CA ILE A 503 -9.27 3.15 3.15
C ILE A 503 -10.75 2.76 2.97
N ALA A 504 -11.03 1.46 3.11
CA ALA A 504 -12.36 0.90 3.06
C ALA A 504 -13.27 1.35 4.23
N THR A 505 -12.74 2.05 5.22
CA THR A 505 -13.52 2.67 6.31
C THR A 505 -13.99 4.09 6.01
N SER A 506 -13.57 4.67 4.87
CA SER A 506 -14.02 6.00 4.46
C SER A 506 -15.54 6.03 4.31
N LYS A 507 -16.14 7.10 4.81
CA LYS A 507 -17.57 7.40 4.64
C LYS A 507 -17.81 8.42 3.53
N HIS A 508 -16.76 8.80 2.80
CA HIS A 508 -16.86 9.79 1.74
C HIS A 508 -17.68 9.22 0.56
N PRO A 509 -18.65 9.97 0.01
CA PRO A 509 -19.58 9.44 -1.00
C PRO A 509 -18.90 9.03 -2.31
N ASN A 510 -17.73 9.59 -2.60
CA ASN A 510 -16.94 9.24 -3.78
C ASN A 510 -15.96 8.08 -3.55
N VAL A 511 -15.94 7.45 -2.37
CA VAL A 511 -15.15 6.24 -2.13
C VAL A 511 -16.10 5.04 -2.22
N VAL A 512 -15.93 4.23 -3.26
CA VAL A 512 -16.70 3.02 -3.52
C VAL A 512 -15.91 1.83 -3.00
N VAL A 513 -16.34 1.31 -1.85
CA VAL A 513 -15.74 0.12 -1.24
C VAL A 513 -16.40 -1.13 -1.77
N VAL A 514 -15.60 -2.11 -2.20
CA VAL A 514 -16.08 -3.33 -2.85
C VAL A 514 -15.62 -4.59 -2.11
N THR A 515 -16.56 -5.51 -1.87
CA THR A 515 -16.30 -6.85 -1.33
C THR A 515 -16.50 -7.92 -2.41
N SER A 516 -15.84 -9.07 -2.22
CA SER A 516 -16.04 -10.26 -3.03
C SER A 516 -17.11 -11.15 -2.40
N GLN A 517 -17.97 -11.73 -3.23
CA GLN A 517 -19.01 -12.67 -2.80
C GLN A 517 -18.77 -14.09 -3.30
N ASP A 518 -19.19 -15.06 -2.49
CA ASP A 518 -19.29 -16.46 -2.86
C ASP A 518 -20.55 -16.78 -3.69
N GLU A 519 -20.74 -18.07 -4.00
CA GLU A 519 -21.89 -18.53 -4.76
C GLU A 519 -23.25 -18.21 -4.12
N THR A 520 -23.27 -18.13 -2.79
CA THR A 520 -24.47 -17.94 -1.97
C THR A 520 -24.82 -16.46 -1.77
N GLY A 521 -24.00 -15.55 -2.30
CA GLY A 521 -24.14 -14.11 -2.10
C GLY A 521 -23.61 -13.61 -0.76
N LYS A 522 -22.92 -14.47 0.02
CA LYS A 522 -22.24 -14.07 1.24
C LYS A 522 -20.84 -13.53 0.92
N PRO A 523 -20.24 -12.69 1.78
CA PRO A 523 -18.84 -12.32 1.63
C PRO A 523 -17.95 -13.57 1.50
N ALA A 524 -16.99 -13.52 0.58
CA ALA A 524 -16.02 -14.60 0.42
C ALA A 524 -15.23 -14.84 1.72
N ASN A 525 -14.71 -16.05 1.90
CA ASN A 525 -14.06 -16.46 3.16
C ASN A 525 -12.77 -15.71 3.50
N TYR A 526 -12.20 -14.98 2.54
CA TYR A 526 -11.06 -14.08 2.72
C TYR A 526 -11.48 -12.60 2.86
N ALA A 527 -12.71 -12.24 2.47
CA ALA A 527 -13.12 -10.84 2.39
C ALA A 527 -13.18 -10.21 3.79
N SER A 528 -12.36 -9.18 3.99
CA SER A 528 -12.27 -8.48 5.27
C SER A 528 -13.60 -7.89 5.72
N LEU A 529 -13.71 -7.65 7.03
CA LEU A 529 -14.85 -6.98 7.66
C LEU A 529 -14.40 -5.73 8.40
N THR A 530 -15.24 -4.69 8.38
CA THR A 530 -15.07 -3.51 9.21
C THR A 530 -15.18 -3.86 10.70
N GLN A 531 -14.82 -2.94 11.59
CA GLN A 531 -14.82 -3.20 13.04
C GLN A 531 -16.22 -3.45 13.64
N ASP A 532 -17.30 -2.99 12.99
CA ASP A 532 -18.68 -3.37 13.36
C ASP A 532 -19.10 -4.74 12.79
N GLY A 533 -18.28 -5.34 11.93
CA GLY A 533 -18.52 -6.62 11.29
C GLY A 533 -19.34 -6.52 10.01
N THR A 534 -19.44 -5.34 9.41
CA THR A 534 -20.14 -5.16 8.14
C THR A 534 -19.20 -5.44 6.96
N ALA A 535 -19.78 -6.03 5.91
CA ALA A 535 -19.11 -6.14 4.62
C ALA A 535 -19.29 -4.83 3.84
N ALA A 536 -18.55 -4.70 2.74
CA ALA A 536 -18.69 -3.53 1.88
C ALA A 536 -20.11 -3.43 1.29
N ARG A 537 -20.56 -2.19 1.05
CA ARG A 537 -21.87 -1.91 0.45
C ARG A 537 -21.98 -2.46 -0.97
N HIS A 538 -20.90 -2.39 -1.73
CA HIS A 538 -20.84 -2.93 -3.08
C HIS A 538 -20.21 -4.31 -3.03
N ALA A 539 -20.79 -5.24 -3.75
CA ALA A 539 -20.36 -6.62 -3.74
C ALA A 539 -20.39 -7.19 -5.15
N VAL A 540 -19.36 -7.97 -5.49
CA VAL A 540 -19.24 -8.61 -6.81
C VAL A 540 -18.96 -10.10 -6.60
N LYS A 541 -19.70 -10.92 -7.32
CA LYS A 541 -19.49 -12.36 -7.37
C LYS A 541 -18.48 -12.70 -8.46
N LEU A 542 -17.37 -13.34 -8.08
CA LEU A 542 -16.26 -13.63 -8.99
C LEU A 542 -16.47 -14.88 -9.88
N SER A 543 -17.65 -15.49 -9.87
CA SER A 543 -17.96 -16.68 -10.65
C SER A 543 -19.03 -16.48 -11.71
N THR A 544 -19.79 -15.39 -11.63
CA THR A 544 -20.81 -15.05 -12.62
C THR A 544 -20.16 -14.31 -13.79
N GLY A 545 -20.19 -14.91 -14.99
CA GLY A 545 -19.89 -14.19 -16.24
C GLY A 545 -18.57 -14.53 -16.91
N PHE A 546 -17.95 -15.66 -16.60
CA PHE A 546 -16.77 -16.11 -17.33
C PHE A 546 -17.18 -17.18 -18.33
N ASP A 547 -17.10 -16.85 -19.62
CA ASP A 547 -17.26 -17.83 -20.68
C ASP A 547 -16.38 -19.05 -20.38
N PRO A 548 -16.88 -20.28 -20.61
CA PRO A 548 -16.05 -21.47 -20.54
C PRO A 548 -14.89 -21.25 -21.51
N ILE A 549 -13.72 -20.97 -20.96
CA ILE A 549 -12.57 -20.52 -21.71
C ILE A 549 -12.21 -21.59 -22.73
N GLU A 550 -12.38 -21.27 -24.02
CA GLU A 550 -11.85 -22.07 -25.12
C GLU A 550 -10.32 -22.18 -24.94
N GLU A 551 -9.81 -23.40 -24.75
CA GLU A 551 -8.43 -23.83 -25.04
C GLU A 551 -7.29 -22.82 -24.77
N PHE A 552 -7.23 -22.19 -23.58
CA PHE A 552 -6.00 -21.51 -23.14
C PHE A 552 -5.20 -22.37 -22.16
N ASP A 553 -3.88 -22.30 -22.26
CA ASP A 553 -2.89 -22.97 -21.39
C ASP A 553 -3.00 -22.43 -19.96
N LEU A 554 -3.98 -22.94 -19.20
CA LEU A 554 -4.11 -22.67 -17.78
C LEU A 554 -2.89 -23.24 -17.06
N LEU A 555 -2.03 -22.36 -16.54
CA LEU A 555 -0.97 -22.81 -15.65
C LEU A 555 -1.60 -23.14 -14.28
N PRO A 556 -1.30 -24.32 -13.70
CA PRO A 556 -1.89 -24.77 -12.43
C PRO A 556 -1.23 -24.07 -11.22
N ILE A 557 -1.09 -22.76 -11.26
CA ILE A 557 -0.49 -21.96 -10.19
C ILE A 557 -1.59 -21.19 -9.48
N GLY A 558 -1.91 -21.60 -8.25
CA GLY A 558 -2.91 -20.97 -7.38
C GLY A 558 -4.07 -21.89 -6.98
N PRO A 559 -4.91 -21.49 -6.01
CA PRO A 559 -6.11 -22.24 -5.68
C PRO A 559 -7.00 -22.35 -6.93
N PHE A 560 -7.56 -23.54 -7.20
CA PHE A 560 -8.33 -23.86 -8.41
C PHE A 560 -9.68 -23.12 -8.55
N ILE A 561 -9.88 -22.01 -7.85
CA ILE A 561 -11.15 -21.32 -7.69
C ILE A 561 -10.95 -19.84 -8.02
N GLY A 562 -11.91 -19.22 -8.70
CA GLY A 562 -11.87 -17.81 -9.12
C GLY A 562 -11.61 -17.62 -10.62
N PRO A 563 -11.73 -16.38 -11.13
CA PRO A 563 -11.58 -16.07 -12.54
C PRO A 563 -10.15 -16.30 -13.01
N ALA A 564 -10.02 -16.75 -14.26
CA ALA A 564 -8.73 -16.78 -14.92
C ALA A 564 -8.38 -15.36 -15.39
N VAL A 565 -7.30 -14.80 -14.88
CA VAL A 565 -6.77 -13.47 -15.18
C VAL A 565 -5.45 -13.57 -15.94
N LEU A 566 -5.11 -12.57 -16.73
CA LEU A 566 -3.89 -12.59 -17.55
C LEU A 566 -2.61 -12.52 -16.73
N GLY A 567 -1.62 -13.26 -17.22
CA GLY A 567 -0.23 -13.14 -16.85
C GLY A 567 0.44 -11.90 -17.45
N ASN A 568 1.58 -11.56 -16.85
CA ASN A 568 2.43 -10.47 -17.27
C ASN A 568 2.93 -10.66 -18.70
N ALA A 569 2.50 -9.77 -19.61
CA ALA A 569 2.95 -9.70 -20.99
C ALA A 569 2.87 -11.03 -21.78
N SER A 570 1.97 -11.93 -21.36
CA SER A 570 1.77 -13.22 -22.00
C SER A 570 0.28 -13.52 -22.18
N LYS A 571 0.00 -14.59 -22.94
CA LYS A 571 -1.36 -15.14 -23.07
C LYS A 571 -1.71 -16.09 -21.92
N ASP A 572 -0.73 -16.41 -21.07
CA ASP A 572 -0.92 -17.31 -19.94
C ASP A 572 -1.96 -16.71 -19.00
N ARG A 573 -2.78 -17.58 -18.41
CA ARG A 573 -3.81 -17.16 -17.46
C ARG A 573 -3.64 -17.89 -16.14
N PHE A 574 -3.83 -17.14 -15.07
CA PHE A 574 -3.75 -17.58 -13.69
C PHE A 574 -5.13 -17.51 -13.05
N ARG A 575 -5.50 -18.50 -12.25
CA ARG A 575 -6.69 -18.35 -11.40
C ARG A 575 -6.31 -17.58 -10.16
N GLY A 576 -7.07 -16.56 -9.85
CA GLY A 576 -6.90 -15.82 -8.60
C GLY A 576 -8.22 -15.50 -7.94
N GLN A 577 -8.12 -15.11 -6.69
CA GLN A 577 -9.21 -14.63 -5.86
C GLN A 577 -8.75 -13.41 -5.10
N GLY A 578 -9.68 -12.53 -4.77
CA GLY A 578 -9.38 -11.35 -3.99
C GLY A 578 -10.45 -10.29 -4.14
N THR A 579 -10.56 -9.45 -3.13
CA THR A 579 -11.42 -8.26 -3.16
C THR A 579 -10.92 -7.22 -4.17
N SER A 580 -9.62 -7.23 -4.52
CA SER A 580 -9.05 -6.43 -5.62
C SER A 580 -9.69 -6.76 -6.97
N MET A 581 -9.89 -8.05 -7.26
CA MET A 581 -10.57 -8.51 -8.48
C MET A 581 -12.03 -8.05 -8.54
N ALA A 582 -12.73 -8.11 -7.41
CA ALA A 582 -14.10 -7.61 -7.29
C ALA A 582 -14.16 -6.10 -7.52
N ALA A 583 -13.21 -5.34 -6.97
CA ALA A 583 -13.08 -3.90 -7.19
C ALA A 583 -12.81 -3.56 -8.66
N ALA A 584 -11.96 -4.33 -9.35
CA ALA A 584 -11.66 -4.11 -10.77
C ALA A 584 -12.90 -4.28 -11.67
N LEU A 585 -13.65 -5.36 -11.48
CA LEU A 585 -14.93 -5.57 -12.17
C LEU A 585 -15.92 -4.45 -11.85
N LYS A 586 -16.01 -4.04 -10.58
CA LYS A 586 -16.93 -2.97 -10.18
C LYS A 586 -16.56 -1.62 -10.78
N ALA A 587 -15.27 -1.31 -10.89
CA ALA A 587 -14.81 -0.07 -11.50
C ALA A 587 -15.20 -0.01 -13.00
N GLY A 588 -15.09 -1.12 -13.72
CA GLY A 588 -15.53 -1.18 -15.11
C GLY A 588 -17.06 -1.08 -15.26
N GLU A 589 -17.82 -1.74 -14.39
CA GLU A 589 -19.29 -1.61 -14.34
C GLU A 589 -19.75 -0.17 -14.08
N LEU A 590 -19.07 0.56 -13.19
CA LEU A 590 -19.41 1.94 -12.86
C LEU A 590 -19.12 2.92 -14.00
N ALA A 591 -18.38 2.50 -15.02
CA ALA A 591 -18.06 3.32 -16.18
C ALA A 591 -19.14 3.29 -17.29
N HIS A 592 -20.20 2.50 -17.12
CA HIS A 592 -21.46 2.64 -17.86
C HIS A 592 -22.35 3.70 -17.20
#